data_AF-A0AAU1LF39-F1
#
_entry.id   AF-A0AAU1LF39-F1
#
_cell.length_a   1.000
_cell.length_b   1.000
_cell.length_c   1.000
_cell.angle_alpha   90.00
_cell.angle_beta   90.00
_cell.angle_gamma   90.00
#
_symmetry.space_group_name_H-M   'P 1'
#
loop_
_entity.id
_entity.type
_entity.pdbx_description
1 polymer ?
#
loop_
_entity_poly.entity_id
_entity_poly.type
_entity_poly.pdbx_seq_one_letter_code
_entity_poly.pdbx_strand_id
1 'polypeptide(L)'
;MARRTSRGLIAAATTTAALFALAGPVSALPSAAGTASAVLPQARLFMVNPVQSSGDQTLVDGKDSAGAVPASAYALAALRNLDGSGSLSGKWAYVRSETGASAKLADVGAYGRTDDQFEQVMAYFWVNEAQEYLQGLGFGSELPGANDRAQPVRINQYGADNSFFTDKKAEIRFGKGGVDDAEDAEVIVHEYGHAVHNAQVPGFGTSPEAGAIGEAFGDYLAVEVGDHADAAYGWPRKTDLGCVADWDSSSYSTAPHCLRRVDGNKVYSDRVGEVHADGEIWSRALFDIRGALGARTADRIIVNAQFGFRADTSFQDAALTTIATAQRMYGKGAADAVRAAFKARQIPGIE
;
A
#
# COMPACT_ATOMS: atom_id res chain seq x y z
N MET A 1 69.89 31.89 -9.75
CA MET A 1 70.42 30.54 -10.05
C MET A 1 69.24 29.59 -10.21
N ALA A 2 69.21 28.87 -11.34
CA ALA A 2 68.42 27.67 -11.71
C ALA A 2 66.91 27.63 -11.35
N ARG A 3 65.97 27.95 -12.26
CA ARG A 3 65.39 27.08 -13.31
C ARG A 3 65.30 25.59 -12.93
N ARG A 4 64.07 25.07 -12.78
CA ARG A 4 63.75 23.65 -12.98
C ARG A 4 62.68 23.51 -14.07
N THR A 5 63.09 22.83 -15.12
CA THR A 5 62.35 22.48 -16.34
C THR A 5 61.66 21.13 -16.23
N SER A 6 60.79 20.89 -17.21
CA SER A 6 59.75 19.88 -17.38
C SER A 6 60.16 18.41 -17.62
N ARG A 7 59.10 17.56 -17.71
CA ARG A 7 58.96 16.26 -18.43
C ARG A 7 59.60 15.06 -17.72
N GLY A 8 59.03 13.85 -17.69
CA GLY A 8 57.85 13.25 -18.33
C GLY A 8 57.97 11.72 -18.22
N LEU A 9 56.84 11.01 -18.28
CA LEU A 9 56.61 9.62 -18.73
C LEU A 9 57.57 8.50 -18.28
N ILE A 10 57.03 7.50 -17.55
CA ILE A 10 57.43 6.09 -17.72
C ILE A 10 56.16 5.22 -17.81
N ALA A 11 55.96 4.64 -18.99
CA ALA A 11 55.02 3.57 -19.26
C ALA A 11 55.68 2.23 -18.89
N ALA A 12 54.92 1.34 -18.24
CA ALA A 12 55.35 -0.04 -18.00
C ALA A 12 54.77 -0.94 -19.10
N ALA A 13 55.66 -1.61 -19.82
CA ALA A 13 55.37 -2.61 -20.83
C ALA A 13 55.10 -3.97 -20.17
N THR A 14 54.05 -4.67 -20.62
CA THR A 14 53.90 -6.11 -20.40
C THR A 14 53.81 -6.82 -21.74
N THR A 15 54.71 -7.77 -21.90
CA THR A 15 54.98 -8.58 -23.08
C THR A 15 53.87 -9.59 -23.36
N THR A 16 53.42 -9.61 -24.61
CA THR A 16 52.55 -10.62 -25.22
C THR A 16 53.24 -11.97 -25.37
N ALA A 17 52.64 -13.03 -24.83
CA ALA A 17 52.88 -14.41 -25.23
C ALA A 17 51.65 -14.90 -26.00
N ALA A 18 51.84 -15.21 -27.29
CA ALA A 18 50.80 -15.74 -28.16
C ALA A 18 50.64 -17.24 -27.92
N LEU A 19 49.47 -17.65 -27.42
CA LEU A 19 49.01 -19.03 -27.44
C LEU A 19 48.03 -19.19 -28.61
N PHE A 20 48.45 -19.96 -29.62
CA PHE A 20 47.59 -20.45 -30.67
C PHE A 20 46.59 -21.45 -30.07
N ALA A 21 45.31 -21.10 -30.05
CA ALA A 21 44.20 -22.03 -29.85
C ALA A 21 43.38 -22.11 -31.13
N LEU A 22 43.22 -23.33 -31.63
CA LEU A 22 42.54 -23.69 -32.87
C LEU A 22 41.07 -23.25 -32.83
N ALA A 23 40.65 -22.52 -33.87
CA ALA A 23 39.25 -22.17 -34.09
C ALA A 23 38.43 -23.42 -34.40
N GLY A 24 37.64 -23.89 -33.42
CA GLY A 24 36.49 -24.76 -33.68
C GLY A 24 35.37 -23.95 -34.34
N PRO A 25 34.41 -24.60 -35.03
CA PRO A 25 33.29 -23.89 -35.63
C PRO A 25 32.51 -23.16 -34.54
N VAL A 26 32.43 -21.83 -34.66
CA VAL A 26 31.56 -21.00 -33.83
C VAL A 26 30.13 -21.30 -34.27
N SER A 27 29.45 -22.21 -33.57
CA SER A 27 28.01 -22.30 -33.65
C SER A 27 27.47 -20.94 -33.23
N ALA A 28 26.83 -20.23 -34.16
CA ALA A 28 26.11 -19.01 -33.86
C ALA A 28 25.13 -19.32 -32.72
N LEU A 29 25.34 -18.69 -31.55
CA LEU A 29 24.34 -18.69 -30.51
C LEU A 29 23.06 -18.13 -31.14
N PRO A 30 21.89 -18.78 -30.95
CA PRO A 30 20.65 -18.21 -31.41
C PRO A 30 20.56 -16.81 -30.81
N SER A 31 20.39 -15.82 -31.69
CA SER A 31 19.91 -14.50 -31.29
C SER A 31 18.78 -14.71 -30.29
N ALA A 32 18.91 -14.11 -29.10
CA ALA A 32 17.90 -14.15 -28.07
C ALA A 32 16.57 -13.76 -28.73
N ALA A 33 15.74 -14.77 -28.99
CA ALA A 33 14.36 -14.56 -29.38
C ALA A 33 13.79 -13.67 -28.28
N GLY A 34 13.38 -12.45 -28.66
CA GLY A 34 12.78 -11.52 -27.73
C GLY A 34 11.73 -12.28 -26.94
N THR A 35 11.91 -12.35 -25.62
CA THR A 35 10.90 -12.91 -24.73
C THR A 35 9.69 -12.02 -24.93
N ALA A 36 8.70 -12.50 -25.70
CA ALA A 36 7.36 -11.94 -25.63
C ALA A 36 7.02 -11.92 -24.15
N SER A 37 6.83 -10.72 -23.59
CA SER A 37 6.41 -10.59 -22.19
C SER A 37 5.15 -11.44 -22.05
N ALA A 38 5.19 -12.47 -21.21
CA ALA A 38 4.06 -13.37 -21.05
C ALA A 38 2.84 -12.52 -20.67
N VAL A 39 1.74 -12.66 -21.40
CA VAL A 39 0.51 -11.93 -21.11
C VAL A 39 0.07 -12.32 -19.70
N LEU A 40 0.01 -11.36 -18.80
CA LEU A 40 -0.38 -11.59 -17.41
C LEU A 40 -1.88 -11.95 -17.34
N PRO A 41 -2.29 -12.88 -16.45
CA PRO A 41 -3.70 -13.19 -16.23
C PRO A 41 -4.50 -11.93 -15.92
N GLN A 42 -5.65 -11.76 -16.57
CA GLN A 42 -6.56 -10.63 -16.32
C GLN A 42 -7.60 -11.05 -15.28
N ALA A 43 -7.52 -10.47 -14.09
CA ALA A 43 -8.45 -10.69 -13.00
C ALA A 43 -9.65 -9.75 -13.10
N ARG A 44 -10.83 -10.29 -12.80
CA ARG A 44 -12.02 -9.49 -12.52
C ARG A 44 -11.97 -9.06 -11.07
N LEU A 45 -12.11 -7.77 -10.86
CA LEU A 45 -11.97 -7.11 -9.56
C LEU A 45 -13.09 -6.07 -9.44
N PHE A 46 -13.45 -5.67 -8.23
CA PHE A 46 -13.94 -4.31 -8.07
C PHE A 46 -12.81 -3.34 -8.37
N MET A 47 -13.14 -2.09 -8.71
CA MET A 47 -12.15 -1.01 -8.73
C MET A 47 -11.66 -0.77 -7.29
N VAL A 48 -11.70 0.44 -6.75
CA VAL A 48 -11.48 0.60 -5.30
C VAL A 48 -12.60 -0.09 -4.52
N ASN A 49 -13.84 0.39 -4.70
CA ASN A 49 -15.02 -0.28 -4.18
C ASN A 49 -16.26 0.08 -5.05
N PRO A 50 -17.35 -0.69 -5.00
CA PRO A 50 -18.51 -0.47 -5.84
C PRO A 50 -19.31 0.80 -5.52
N VAL A 51 -19.34 1.24 -4.26
CA VAL A 51 -20.01 2.51 -3.88
C VAL A 51 -19.26 3.70 -4.48
N GLN A 52 -17.93 3.72 -4.39
CA GLN A 52 -17.07 4.75 -4.95
C GLN A 52 -17.17 4.83 -6.48
N SER A 53 -17.06 3.69 -7.16
CA SER A 53 -17.03 3.66 -8.63
C SER A 53 -18.38 3.97 -9.29
N SER A 54 -19.48 3.63 -8.61
CA SER A 54 -20.83 3.88 -9.07
C SER A 54 -21.40 5.24 -8.63
N GLY A 55 -20.99 5.71 -7.44
CA GLY A 55 -21.62 6.82 -6.72
C GLY A 55 -22.96 6.45 -6.07
N ASP A 56 -23.32 5.16 -6.07
CA ASP A 56 -24.60 4.67 -5.58
C ASP A 56 -24.51 4.30 -4.10
N GLN A 57 -25.06 5.17 -3.26
CA GLN A 57 -25.14 5.01 -1.80
C GLN A 57 -26.29 4.08 -1.37
N THR A 58 -26.99 3.44 -2.32
CA THR A 58 -28.09 2.49 -2.04
C THR A 58 -27.66 1.03 -2.21
N LEU A 59 -26.42 0.79 -2.64
CA LEU A 59 -25.86 -0.56 -2.70
C LEU A 59 -25.82 -1.16 -1.29
N VAL A 60 -26.17 -2.43 -1.21
CA VAL A 60 -26.10 -3.24 0.01
C VAL A 60 -25.55 -4.60 -0.37
N ASP A 61 -24.84 -5.28 0.53
CA ASP A 61 -24.27 -6.61 0.29
C ASP A 61 -25.28 -7.57 -0.38
N GLY A 62 -26.48 -7.72 0.19
CA GLY A 62 -27.49 -8.61 -0.39
C GLY A 62 -27.07 -10.08 -0.43
N LYS A 63 -26.24 -10.52 0.52
CA LYS A 63 -25.71 -11.88 0.70
C LYS A 63 -25.00 -12.39 -0.53
N ASP A 64 -23.96 -11.67 -0.96
CA ASP A 64 -23.15 -12.01 -2.13
C ASP A 64 -23.94 -12.07 -3.45
N SER A 65 -25.16 -11.53 -3.48
CA SER A 65 -25.97 -11.51 -4.70
C SER A 65 -25.22 -10.77 -5.81
N ALA A 66 -25.01 -11.44 -6.95
CA ALA A 66 -24.42 -10.83 -8.13
C ALA A 66 -25.22 -9.61 -8.63
N GLY A 67 -26.53 -9.55 -8.33
CA GLY A 67 -27.39 -8.42 -8.70
C GLY A 67 -27.30 -7.22 -7.75
N ALA A 68 -26.61 -7.35 -6.62
CA ALA A 68 -26.44 -6.27 -5.66
C ALA A 68 -25.52 -5.15 -6.16
N VAL A 69 -24.60 -5.48 -7.07
CA VAL A 69 -23.57 -4.56 -7.55
C VAL A 69 -23.61 -4.48 -9.09
N PRO A 70 -23.64 -3.28 -9.69
CA PRO A 70 -23.68 -3.15 -11.15
C PRO A 70 -22.39 -3.63 -11.81
N ALA A 71 -22.49 -4.18 -13.03
CA ALA A 71 -21.33 -4.63 -13.80
C ALA A 71 -20.28 -3.53 -14.05
N SER A 72 -20.69 -2.26 -14.04
CA SER A 72 -19.80 -1.10 -14.21
C SER A 72 -18.87 -0.83 -13.02
N ALA A 73 -19.11 -1.46 -11.87
CA ALA A 73 -18.20 -1.39 -10.72
C ALA A 73 -17.01 -2.36 -10.82
N TYR A 74 -17.07 -3.29 -11.78
CA TYR A 74 -15.99 -4.24 -12.03
C TYR A 74 -15.01 -3.73 -13.09
N ALA A 75 -13.75 -4.12 -12.94
CA ALA A 75 -12.70 -3.92 -13.93
C ALA A 75 -11.97 -5.25 -14.22
N LEU A 76 -11.28 -5.30 -15.36
CA LEU A 76 -10.25 -6.31 -15.62
C LEU A 76 -8.88 -5.67 -15.45
N ALA A 77 -8.02 -6.28 -14.62
CA ALA A 77 -6.65 -5.83 -14.43
C ALA A 77 -5.66 -7.00 -14.39
N ALA A 78 -4.42 -6.75 -14.80
CA ALA A 78 -3.36 -7.75 -14.81
C ALA A 78 -2.92 -8.14 -13.39
N LEU A 79 -2.90 -9.44 -13.08
CA LEU A 79 -2.26 -9.95 -11.87
C LEU A 79 -0.73 -9.96 -12.04
N ARG A 80 -0.06 -9.05 -11.34
CA ARG A 80 1.39 -8.83 -11.40
C ARG A 80 2.12 -9.63 -10.32
N ASN A 81 3.44 -9.73 -10.46
CA ASN A 81 4.37 -10.33 -9.49
C ASN A 81 4.14 -11.80 -9.13
N LEU A 82 3.41 -12.56 -9.95
CA LEU A 82 3.21 -14.00 -9.78
C LEU A 82 4.56 -14.76 -9.82
N ASP A 83 4.71 -15.78 -8.98
CA ASP A 83 5.92 -16.60 -8.88
C ASP A 83 5.97 -17.78 -9.88
N GLY A 84 4.93 -17.94 -10.70
CA GLY A 84 4.81 -19.03 -11.68
C GLY A 84 4.34 -20.37 -11.09
N SER A 85 3.97 -20.43 -9.80
CA SER A 85 3.46 -21.64 -9.15
C SER A 85 2.08 -22.10 -9.63
N GLY A 86 1.37 -21.25 -10.39
CA GLY A 86 -0.01 -21.50 -10.81
C GLY A 86 -1.07 -21.10 -9.77
N SER A 87 -0.65 -20.53 -8.63
CA SER A 87 -1.52 -20.03 -7.57
C SER A 87 -1.41 -18.50 -7.43
N LEU A 88 -2.27 -17.89 -6.61
CA LEU A 88 -2.12 -16.50 -6.15
C LEU A 88 -0.94 -16.37 -5.15
N SER A 89 0.28 -16.61 -5.63
CA SER A 89 1.53 -16.47 -4.89
C SER A 89 2.53 -15.70 -5.73
N GLY A 90 3.30 -14.83 -5.10
CA GLY A 90 4.17 -13.89 -5.79
C GLY A 90 5.17 -13.19 -4.89
N LYS A 91 5.87 -12.22 -5.50
CA LYS A 91 6.94 -11.46 -4.85
C LYS A 91 6.47 -10.72 -3.60
N TRP A 92 5.28 -10.11 -3.67
CA TRP A 92 4.77 -9.21 -2.63
C TRP A 92 3.59 -9.75 -1.85
N ALA A 93 2.91 -10.77 -2.36
CA ALA A 93 1.76 -11.37 -1.70
C ALA A 93 1.70 -12.87 -1.95
N TYR A 94 1.20 -13.62 -0.98
CA TYR A 94 0.63 -14.93 -1.26
C TYR A 94 -0.67 -15.10 -0.48
N VAL A 95 -1.71 -15.52 -1.19
CA VAL A 95 -3.04 -15.71 -0.64
C VAL A 95 -3.27 -17.19 -0.40
N ARG A 96 -3.89 -17.51 0.73
CA ARG A 96 -4.32 -18.85 1.08
C ARG A 96 -5.73 -18.79 1.64
N SER A 97 -6.66 -19.48 0.97
CA SER A 97 -7.98 -19.78 1.53
C SER A 97 -7.81 -20.57 2.83
N GLU A 98 -8.49 -20.16 3.89
CA GLU A 98 -8.66 -21.00 5.10
C GLU A 98 -9.95 -21.82 5.03
N THR A 99 -10.97 -21.31 4.33
CA THR A 99 -12.16 -22.06 3.94
C THR A 99 -12.44 -21.89 2.45
N GLY A 100 -13.10 -22.86 1.82
CA GLY A 100 -13.38 -22.85 0.38
C GLY A 100 -12.21 -23.28 -0.52
N ALA A 101 -12.44 -23.27 -1.83
CA ALA A 101 -11.43 -23.63 -2.82
C ALA A 101 -10.48 -22.45 -3.09
N SER A 102 -9.20 -22.75 -3.35
CA SER A 102 -8.25 -21.73 -3.78
C SER A 102 -8.55 -21.25 -5.21
N ALA A 103 -8.38 -19.94 -5.43
CA ALA A 103 -8.50 -19.35 -6.76
C ALA A 103 -7.49 -19.95 -7.76
N LYS A 104 -7.97 -20.24 -8.98
CA LYS A 104 -7.14 -20.73 -10.08
C LYS A 104 -6.81 -19.60 -11.04
N LEU A 105 -5.54 -19.47 -11.44
CA LEU A 105 -5.11 -18.41 -12.37
C LEU A 105 -5.83 -18.43 -13.73
N ALA A 106 -6.32 -19.59 -14.17
CA ALA A 106 -7.08 -19.70 -15.42
C ALA A 106 -8.48 -19.06 -15.35
N ASP A 107 -9.03 -18.92 -14.13
CA ASP A 107 -10.43 -18.55 -13.89
C ASP A 107 -10.55 -17.15 -13.25
N VAL A 108 -9.44 -16.46 -12.99
CA VAL A 108 -9.44 -15.16 -12.26
C VAL A 108 -10.25 -14.05 -12.92
N GLY A 109 -10.46 -14.12 -14.24
CA GLY A 109 -11.32 -13.17 -14.96
C GLY A 109 -12.82 -13.49 -14.89
N ALA A 110 -13.19 -14.67 -14.39
CA ALA A 110 -14.56 -15.15 -14.34
C ALA A 110 -15.19 -15.01 -12.96
N TYR A 111 -14.38 -15.09 -11.88
CA TYR A 111 -14.87 -14.95 -10.52
C TYR A 111 -15.58 -13.59 -10.32
N GLY A 112 -16.74 -13.63 -9.69
CA GLY A 112 -17.42 -12.45 -9.17
C GLY A 112 -17.76 -12.66 -7.70
N ARG A 113 -18.43 -11.68 -7.09
CA ARG A 113 -18.73 -11.70 -5.65
C ARG A 113 -19.47 -12.93 -5.12
N THR A 114 -20.14 -13.69 -5.98
CA THR A 114 -20.77 -14.95 -5.59
C THR A 114 -19.77 -16.08 -5.35
N ASP A 115 -18.50 -15.88 -5.69
CA ASP A 115 -17.44 -16.88 -5.64
C ASP A 115 -16.41 -16.50 -4.56
N ASP A 116 -16.17 -17.36 -3.56
CA ASP A 116 -15.14 -17.21 -2.51
C ASP A 116 -13.70 -16.92 -3.03
N GLN A 117 -13.48 -17.09 -4.33
CA GLN A 117 -12.21 -16.83 -5.01
C GLN A 117 -12.06 -15.37 -5.43
N PHE A 118 -13.15 -14.61 -5.49
CA PHE A 118 -13.15 -13.20 -5.83
C PHE A 118 -12.42 -12.38 -4.77
N GLU A 119 -12.69 -12.63 -3.47
CA GLU A 119 -12.00 -11.99 -2.35
C GLU A 119 -10.51 -12.33 -2.35
N GLN A 120 -10.15 -13.56 -2.72
CA GLN A 120 -8.74 -13.97 -2.86
C GLN A 120 -8.03 -13.18 -3.97
N VAL A 121 -8.71 -12.96 -5.09
CA VAL A 121 -8.20 -12.23 -6.24
C VAL A 121 -8.07 -10.73 -5.92
N MET A 122 -9.07 -10.14 -5.26
CA MET A 122 -9.04 -8.77 -4.73
C MET A 122 -7.85 -8.57 -3.79
N ALA A 123 -7.69 -9.44 -2.79
CA ALA A 123 -6.61 -9.33 -1.83
C ALA A 123 -5.22 -9.48 -2.46
N TYR A 124 -5.05 -10.40 -3.41
CA TYR A 124 -3.78 -10.52 -4.12
C TYR A 124 -3.45 -9.25 -4.92
N PHE A 125 -4.44 -8.70 -5.64
CA PHE A 125 -4.24 -7.51 -6.46
C PHE A 125 -3.90 -6.29 -5.60
N TRP A 126 -4.71 -5.98 -4.59
CA TRP A 126 -4.58 -4.74 -3.81
C TRP A 126 -3.36 -4.73 -2.88
N VAL A 127 -2.90 -5.87 -2.37
CA VAL A 127 -1.61 -5.96 -1.68
C VAL A 127 -0.43 -5.68 -2.62
N ASN A 128 -0.51 -6.14 -3.88
CA ASN A 128 0.51 -5.80 -4.88
C ASN A 128 0.45 -4.32 -5.27
N GLU A 129 -0.74 -3.77 -5.47
CA GLU A 129 -0.94 -2.34 -5.79
C GLU A 129 -0.34 -1.45 -4.70
N ALA A 130 -0.63 -1.74 -3.42
CA ALA A 130 -0.06 -1.00 -2.29
C ALA A 130 1.47 -1.12 -2.20
N GLN A 131 2.02 -2.32 -2.40
CA GLN A 131 3.47 -2.49 -2.37
C GLN A 131 4.15 -1.79 -3.56
N GLU A 132 3.57 -1.85 -4.76
CA GLU A 132 4.08 -1.16 -5.93
C GLU A 132 3.99 0.37 -5.80
N TYR A 133 2.95 0.89 -5.14
CA TYR A 133 2.85 2.29 -4.76
C TYR A 133 4.05 2.72 -3.92
N LEU A 134 4.36 1.98 -2.84
CA LEU A 134 5.53 2.24 -1.99
C LEU A 134 6.85 2.15 -2.77
N GLN A 135 6.98 1.18 -3.68
CA GLN A 135 8.17 1.05 -4.53
C GLN A 135 8.30 2.23 -5.51
N GLY A 136 7.19 2.72 -6.08
CA GLY A 136 7.15 3.91 -6.93
C GLY A 136 7.53 5.20 -6.20
N LEU A 137 7.30 5.24 -4.88
CA LEU A 137 7.81 6.29 -3.99
C LEU A 137 9.31 6.14 -3.67
N GLY A 138 9.95 5.04 -4.05
CA GLY A 138 11.39 4.79 -3.88
C GLY A 138 11.74 3.94 -2.65
N PHE A 139 10.77 3.41 -1.89
CA PHE A 139 11.07 2.47 -0.80
C PHE A 139 11.52 1.13 -1.38
N GLY A 140 12.64 0.59 -0.89
CA GLY A 140 13.30 -0.59 -1.46
C GLY A 140 14.34 -0.27 -2.56
N SER A 141 14.53 1.01 -2.89
CA SER A 141 15.54 1.46 -3.85
C SER A 141 16.32 2.70 -3.35
N GLU A 142 15.64 3.84 -3.25
CA GLU A 142 16.21 5.10 -2.75
C GLU A 142 16.09 5.24 -1.23
N LEU A 143 15.06 4.65 -0.65
CA LEU A 143 14.73 4.65 0.78
C LEU A 143 14.71 3.20 1.29
N PRO A 144 14.86 2.97 2.62
CA PRO A 144 14.74 1.62 3.19
C PRO A 144 13.43 0.95 2.79
N GLY A 145 13.41 -0.38 2.62
CA GLY A 145 12.19 -1.10 2.24
C GLY A 145 11.08 -0.99 3.29
N ALA A 146 9.87 -0.59 2.87
CA ALA A 146 8.66 -0.59 3.70
C ALA A 146 7.86 -1.87 3.40
N ASN A 147 7.74 -2.76 4.40
CA ASN A 147 7.34 -4.18 4.27
C ASN A 147 8.27 -5.04 3.38
N ASP A 148 8.53 -4.64 2.13
CA ASP A 148 9.52 -5.16 1.15
C ASP A 148 9.75 -6.69 1.18
N ARG A 149 8.66 -7.43 1.39
CA ARG A 149 8.61 -8.88 1.49
C ARG A 149 7.24 -9.38 1.03
N ALA A 150 7.13 -10.69 0.79
CA ALA A 150 5.85 -11.30 0.53
C ALA A 150 4.96 -11.26 1.80
N GLN A 151 3.80 -10.63 1.69
CA GLN A 151 2.81 -10.54 2.75
C GLN A 151 1.86 -11.75 2.71
N PRO A 152 1.81 -12.59 3.76
CA PRO A 152 0.79 -13.62 3.88
C PRO A 152 -0.58 -13.00 4.03
N VAL A 153 -1.53 -13.51 3.25
CA VAL A 153 -2.95 -13.16 3.38
C VAL A 153 -3.79 -14.42 3.54
N ARG A 154 -4.71 -14.38 4.50
CA ARG A 154 -5.69 -15.41 4.80
C ARG A 154 -7.08 -14.86 4.55
N ILE A 155 -7.86 -15.62 3.82
CA ILE A 155 -9.21 -15.25 3.38
C ILE A 155 -10.20 -16.29 3.95
N ASN A 156 -11.38 -15.81 4.34
CA ASN A 156 -12.54 -16.60 4.77
C ASN A 156 -12.37 -17.31 6.13
N GLN A 157 -11.91 -16.60 7.17
CA GLN A 157 -11.62 -17.24 8.47
C GLN A 157 -12.89 -17.61 9.26
N TYR A 158 -13.96 -16.81 9.19
CA TYR A 158 -15.26 -17.02 9.86
C TYR A 158 -16.25 -15.90 9.45
N GLY A 159 -17.57 -16.10 9.64
CA GLY A 159 -18.62 -15.14 9.24
C GLY A 159 -18.78 -13.90 10.14
N ALA A 160 -17.69 -13.38 10.70
CA ALA A 160 -17.71 -12.12 11.42
C ALA A 160 -17.19 -11.00 10.51
N ASP A 161 -17.69 -9.80 10.76
CA ASP A 161 -17.38 -8.55 10.09
C ASP A 161 -16.17 -7.93 10.80
N ASN A 162 -14.97 -8.38 10.43
CA ASN A 162 -13.73 -7.94 11.05
C ASN A 162 -12.50 -8.46 10.29
N SER A 163 -11.61 -7.52 9.94
CA SER A 163 -10.27 -7.78 9.40
C SER A 163 -9.19 -7.38 10.40
N PHE A 164 -7.99 -7.95 10.25
CA PHE A 164 -6.83 -7.56 11.05
C PHE A 164 -5.51 -8.09 10.47
N PHE A 165 -4.45 -7.32 10.68
CA PHE A 165 -3.08 -7.81 10.70
C PHE A 165 -2.73 -8.41 12.07
N THR A 166 -2.00 -9.53 12.07
CA THR A 166 -1.37 -10.07 13.28
C THR A 166 0.12 -10.27 13.10
N ASP A 167 0.89 -9.80 14.09
CA ASP A 167 2.33 -10.01 14.18
C ASP A 167 2.70 -11.51 14.28
N LYS A 168 1.79 -12.34 14.79
CA LYS A 168 1.91 -13.80 14.81
C LYS A 168 1.82 -14.33 13.38
N LYS A 169 2.97 -14.75 12.83
CA LYS A 169 3.17 -15.12 11.41
C LYS A 169 3.10 -13.93 10.44
N ALA A 170 2.95 -12.70 10.97
CA ALA A 170 2.93 -11.46 10.22
C ALA A 170 1.97 -11.52 9.03
N GLU A 171 0.73 -11.97 9.29
CA GLU A 171 -0.30 -12.26 8.29
C GLU A 171 -1.51 -11.33 8.41
N ILE A 172 -2.14 -11.03 7.27
CA ILE A 172 -3.41 -10.30 7.19
C ILE A 172 -4.54 -11.32 7.09
N ARG A 173 -5.64 -11.06 7.78
CA ARG A 173 -6.82 -11.94 7.86
C ARG A 173 -8.08 -11.13 7.58
N PHE A 174 -8.93 -11.65 6.70
CA PHE A 174 -10.20 -11.00 6.32
C PHE A 174 -11.42 -11.84 6.73
N GLY A 175 -12.45 -11.12 7.19
CA GLY A 175 -13.77 -11.60 7.57
C GLY A 175 -14.72 -11.83 6.37
N LYS A 176 -15.98 -12.14 6.70
CA LYS A 176 -17.10 -12.37 5.78
C LYS A 176 -18.43 -11.84 6.34
N GLY A 177 -18.38 -10.81 7.18
CA GLY A 177 -19.56 -10.37 7.92
C GLY A 177 -20.16 -9.14 7.28
N GLY A 178 -21.44 -9.20 6.90
CA GLY A 178 -22.04 -8.10 6.14
C GLY A 178 -21.53 -8.15 4.70
N VAL A 179 -20.76 -7.14 4.29
CA VAL A 179 -19.96 -7.22 3.07
C VAL A 179 -18.74 -8.08 3.38
N ASP A 180 -18.32 -8.96 2.46
CA ASP A 180 -17.05 -9.65 2.62
C ASP A 180 -15.91 -8.61 2.62
N ASP A 181 -15.18 -8.46 3.74
CA ASP A 181 -14.23 -7.36 3.95
C ASP A 181 -13.18 -7.22 2.81
N ALA A 182 -12.81 -8.35 2.18
CA ALA A 182 -11.89 -8.40 1.05
C ALA A 182 -12.55 -8.10 -0.32
N GLU A 183 -13.78 -7.58 -0.33
CA GLU A 183 -14.41 -6.90 -1.47
C GLU A 183 -14.13 -5.40 -1.50
N ASP A 184 -13.66 -4.80 -0.41
CA ASP A 184 -13.31 -3.38 -0.36
C ASP A 184 -11.79 -3.21 -0.38
N ALA A 185 -11.27 -2.56 -1.43
CA ALA A 185 -9.84 -2.30 -1.56
C ALA A 185 -9.27 -1.53 -0.36
N GLU A 186 -10.06 -0.63 0.22
CA GLU A 186 -9.59 0.23 1.28
C GLU A 186 -9.41 -0.53 2.59
N VAL A 187 -10.26 -1.53 2.85
CA VAL A 187 -10.08 -2.47 3.97
C VAL A 187 -8.81 -3.31 3.75
N ILE A 188 -8.59 -3.80 2.53
CA ILE A 188 -7.39 -4.59 2.21
C ILE A 188 -6.10 -3.80 2.43
N VAL A 189 -6.07 -2.56 1.94
CA VAL A 189 -4.89 -1.70 2.03
C VAL A 189 -4.71 -1.14 3.45
N HIS A 190 -5.78 -0.91 4.20
CA HIS A 190 -5.71 -0.54 5.62
C HIS A 190 -4.92 -1.59 6.40
N GLU A 191 -5.27 -2.86 6.26
CA GLU A 191 -4.55 -3.97 6.92
C GLU A 191 -3.11 -4.12 6.43
N TYR A 192 -2.89 -3.83 5.15
CA TYR A 192 -1.53 -3.74 4.61
C TYR A 192 -0.72 -2.61 5.27
N GLY A 193 -1.36 -1.49 5.63
CA GLY A 193 -0.77 -0.42 6.41
C GLY A 193 -0.24 -0.87 7.77
N HIS A 194 -0.98 -1.73 8.48
CA HIS A 194 -0.47 -2.36 9.71
C HIS A 194 0.74 -3.26 9.45
N ALA A 195 0.75 -4.02 8.35
CA ALA A 195 1.90 -4.84 7.97
C ALA A 195 3.14 -3.99 7.68
N VAL A 196 2.96 -2.84 7.02
CA VAL A 196 4.03 -1.85 6.78
C VAL A 196 4.57 -1.32 8.11
N HIS A 197 3.69 -0.84 9.00
CA HIS A 197 4.10 -0.35 10.32
C HIS A 197 4.88 -1.40 11.11
N ASN A 198 4.38 -2.64 11.19
CA ASN A 198 5.05 -3.70 11.92
C ASN A 198 6.40 -4.09 11.29
N ALA A 199 6.54 -4.00 9.96
CA ALA A 199 7.82 -4.27 9.31
C ALA A 199 8.88 -3.18 9.61
N GLN A 200 8.45 -1.92 9.74
CA GLN A 200 9.34 -0.80 10.06
C GLN A 200 9.65 -0.74 11.57
N VAL A 201 8.64 -0.99 12.41
CA VAL A 201 8.69 -0.96 13.86
C VAL A 201 7.97 -2.20 14.41
N PRO A 202 8.69 -3.32 14.61
CA PRO A 202 8.09 -4.55 15.12
C PRO A 202 7.34 -4.34 16.44
N GLY A 203 6.08 -4.78 16.49
CA GLY A 203 5.20 -4.61 17.64
C GLY A 203 4.66 -3.19 17.82
N PHE A 204 4.58 -2.38 16.76
CA PHE A 204 3.97 -1.05 16.82
C PHE A 204 2.54 -1.08 17.37
N GLY A 205 2.15 -0.04 18.12
CA GLY A 205 0.80 0.09 18.68
C GLY A 205 0.66 -0.33 20.14
N THR A 206 1.73 -0.31 20.94
CA THR A 206 1.68 -0.75 22.35
C THR A 206 1.12 0.30 23.32
N SER A 207 0.80 1.50 22.84
CA SER A 207 0.13 2.56 23.59
C SER A 207 -1.12 3.04 22.82
N PRO A 208 -2.12 3.66 23.49
CA PRO A 208 -3.31 4.17 22.80
C PRO A 208 -2.97 5.13 21.65
N GLU A 209 -1.98 6.00 21.82
CA GLU A 209 -1.55 6.92 20.75
C GLU A 209 -0.81 6.20 19.63
N ALA A 210 0.07 5.23 19.94
CA ALA A 210 0.72 4.44 18.90
C ALA A 210 -0.30 3.61 18.11
N GLY A 211 -1.30 3.04 18.78
CA GLY A 211 -2.42 2.35 18.14
C GLY A 211 -3.19 3.28 17.21
N ALA A 212 -3.55 4.46 17.68
CA ALA A 212 -4.23 5.46 16.86
C ALA A 212 -3.40 5.96 15.66
N ILE A 213 -2.07 6.11 15.80
CA ILE A 213 -1.17 6.37 14.65
C ILE A 213 -1.22 5.19 13.66
N GLY A 214 -1.29 3.97 14.17
CA GLY A 214 -1.45 2.73 13.40
C GLY A 214 -2.70 2.75 12.52
N GLU A 215 -3.86 2.88 13.16
CA GLU A 215 -5.17 2.97 12.49
C GLU A 215 -5.20 4.10 11.46
N ALA A 216 -4.71 5.27 11.85
CA ALA A 216 -4.68 6.46 11.01
C ALA A 216 -3.83 6.28 9.75
N PHE A 217 -2.71 5.57 9.85
CA PHE A 217 -1.87 5.27 8.69
C PHE A 217 -2.51 4.24 7.77
N GLY A 218 -3.20 3.23 8.32
CA GLY A 218 -3.99 2.29 7.52
C GLY A 218 -5.05 3.01 6.69
N ASP A 219 -5.88 3.84 7.34
CA ASP A 219 -6.92 4.63 6.68
C ASP A 219 -6.33 5.58 5.62
N TYR A 220 -5.25 6.29 5.94
CA TYR A 220 -4.58 7.19 5.01
C TYR A 220 -4.01 6.43 3.79
N LEU A 221 -3.27 5.35 4.02
CA LEU A 221 -2.66 4.58 2.94
C LEU A 221 -3.72 3.98 2.01
N ALA A 222 -4.84 3.51 2.57
CA ALA A 222 -5.96 2.98 1.82
C ALA A 222 -6.51 3.98 0.80
N VAL A 223 -6.87 5.18 1.29
CA VAL A 223 -7.39 6.27 0.45
C VAL A 223 -6.40 6.68 -0.64
N GLU A 224 -5.11 6.81 -0.29
CA GLU A 224 -4.11 7.32 -1.24
C GLU A 224 -3.69 6.29 -2.30
N VAL A 225 -3.65 5.00 -1.95
CA VAL A 225 -3.43 3.92 -2.92
C VAL A 225 -4.65 3.80 -3.84
N GLY A 226 -5.86 3.96 -3.31
CA GLY A 226 -7.09 4.01 -4.10
C GLY A 226 -7.10 5.16 -5.11
N ASP A 227 -6.80 6.39 -4.69
CA ASP A 227 -6.68 7.57 -5.58
C ASP A 227 -5.62 7.37 -6.66
N HIS A 228 -4.48 6.77 -6.30
CA HIS A 228 -3.42 6.46 -7.25
C HIS A 228 -3.88 5.46 -8.31
N ALA A 229 -4.54 4.38 -7.90
CA ALA A 229 -5.06 3.35 -8.79
C ALA A 229 -6.15 3.93 -9.72
N ASP A 230 -7.09 4.71 -9.18
CA ASP A 230 -8.14 5.35 -9.98
C ASP A 230 -7.53 6.22 -11.10
N ALA A 231 -6.51 7.01 -10.77
CA ALA A 231 -5.78 7.81 -11.77
C ALA A 231 -4.97 6.95 -12.76
N ALA A 232 -4.29 5.89 -12.29
CA ALA A 232 -3.45 5.04 -13.11
C ALA A 232 -4.24 4.20 -14.13
N TYR A 233 -5.41 3.72 -13.74
CA TYR A 233 -6.28 2.90 -14.58
C TYR A 233 -7.40 3.70 -15.27
N GLY A 234 -7.60 4.97 -14.91
CA GLY A 234 -8.69 5.80 -15.42
C GLY A 234 -10.07 5.36 -14.90
N TRP A 235 -10.12 4.83 -13.69
CA TRP A 235 -11.36 4.41 -13.05
C TRP A 235 -12.11 5.62 -12.47
N PRO A 236 -13.46 5.59 -12.46
CA PRO A 236 -14.24 6.66 -11.89
C PRO A 236 -14.19 6.64 -10.35
N ARG A 237 -13.91 7.80 -9.76
CA ARG A 237 -14.23 8.11 -8.37
C ARG A 237 -15.45 9.03 -8.32
N LYS A 238 -16.57 8.54 -7.79
CA LYS A 238 -17.84 9.30 -7.71
C LYS A 238 -18.29 9.62 -6.30
N THR A 239 -17.54 9.19 -5.29
CA THR A 239 -17.68 9.59 -3.89
C THR A 239 -16.54 10.53 -3.47
N ASP A 240 -16.65 11.07 -2.26
CA ASP A 240 -15.60 11.89 -1.66
C ASP A 240 -14.35 11.04 -1.38
N LEU A 241 -13.16 11.59 -1.65
CA LEU A 241 -11.89 10.90 -1.41
C LEU A 241 -11.65 10.67 0.08
N GLY A 242 -12.12 11.57 0.94
CA GLY A 242 -11.83 11.52 2.36
C GLY A 242 -12.51 10.36 3.10
N CYS A 243 -13.37 9.60 2.43
CA CYS A 243 -14.08 8.48 3.03
C CYS A 243 -13.26 7.19 2.94
N VAL A 244 -13.34 6.36 3.97
CA VAL A 244 -12.71 5.04 4.01
C VAL A 244 -13.81 3.98 4.02
N ALA A 245 -13.66 2.97 3.17
CA ALA A 245 -14.44 1.74 3.14
C ALA A 245 -15.95 1.98 2.98
N ASP A 246 -16.35 2.82 2.01
CA ASP A 246 -17.76 3.11 1.71
C ASP A 246 -18.57 1.84 1.44
N TRP A 247 -17.98 0.82 0.78
CA TRP A 247 -18.70 -0.40 0.44
C TRP A 247 -18.87 -1.29 1.66
N ASP A 248 -17.78 -1.60 2.35
CA ASP A 248 -17.81 -2.42 3.56
C ASP A 248 -18.80 -1.85 4.59
N SER A 249 -18.75 -0.53 4.78
CA SER A 249 -19.64 0.18 5.71
C SER A 249 -21.11 0.24 5.30
N SER A 250 -21.48 -0.19 4.10
CA SER A 250 -22.89 -0.24 3.66
C SER A 250 -23.75 -1.18 4.53
N SER A 251 -23.14 -2.16 5.18
CA SER A 251 -23.83 -3.14 6.04
C SER A 251 -24.19 -2.62 7.42
N TYR A 252 -23.52 -1.56 7.91
CA TYR A 252 -23.62 -1.12 9.31
C TYR A 252 -23.63 0.40 9.52
N SER A 253 -23.51 1.20 8.46
CA SER A 253 -23.61 2.67 8.50
C SER A 253 -24.84 3.20 7.77
N THR A 254 -25.17 4.48 8.00
CA THR A 254 -26.21 5.19 7.25
C THR A 254 -25.59 6.01 6.12
N ALA A 255 -26.24 6.06 4.95
CA ALA A 255 -25.78 6.87 3.83
C ALA A 255 -25.59 8.37 4.19
N PRO A 256 -24.53 9.04 3.69
CA PRO A 256 -23.44 8.47 2.89
C PRO A 256 -22.60 7.49 3.72
N HIS A 257 -22.43 6.28 3.19
CA HIS A 257 -21.70 5.19 3.83
C HIS A 257 -20.24 5.56 3.94
N CYS A 258 -19.73 5.44 5.16
CA CYS A 258 -18.35 5.77 5.45
C CYS A 258 -17.97 5.15 6.79
N LEU A 259 -16.94 4.31 6.80
CA LEU A 259 -16.45 3.74 8.05
C LEU A 259 -15.85 4.85 8.91
N ARG A 260 -14.94 5.63 8.34
CA ARG A 260 -14.27 6.78 8.94
C ARG A 260 -13.86 7.78 7.87
N ARG A 261 -13.50 8.99 8.30
CA ARG A 261 -13.00 10.04 7.40
C ARG A 261 -11.57 10.45 7.73
N VAL A 262 -10.70 10.47 6.72
CA VAL A 262 -9.33 11.00 6.83
C VAL A 262 -9.27 12.52 6.72
N ASP A 263 -10.37 13.19 6.36
CA ASP A 263 -10.45 14.63 6.19
C ASP A 263 -11.37 15.31 7.24
N GLY A 264 -11.58 14.65 8.38
CA GLY A 264 -12.36 15.19 9.50
C GLY A 264 -11.75 16.46 10.14
N ASN A 265 -12.39 16.96 11.19
CA ASN A 265 -11.95 18.17 11.91
C ASN A 265 -11.48 17.92 13.34
N LYS A 266 -11.33 16.65 13.74
CA LYS A 266 -10.89 16.31 15.10
C LYS A 266 -9.50 16.90 15.39
N VAL A 267 -9.32 17.32 16.63
CA VAL A 267 -8.07 17.81 17.21
C VAL A 267 -7.71 16.98 18.44
N TYR A 268 -6.49 17.15 18.95
CA TYR A 268 -5.95 16.35 20.06
C TYR A 268 -6.81 16.30 21.34
N SER A 269 -7.62 17.34 21.61
CA SER A 269 -8.54 17.37 22.75
C SER A 269 -9.78 16.49 22.57
N ASP A 270 -10.07 16.04 21.35
CA ASP A 270 -11.27 15.25 21.04
C ASP A 270 -11.07 13.74 21.28
N ARG A 271 -9.89 13.34 21.76
CA ARG A 271 -9.56 11.93 22.02
C ARG A 271 -10.50 11.32 23.05
N VAL A 272 -10.91 10.09 22.79
CA VAL A 272 -11.80 9.28 23.63
C VAL A 272 -11.14 8.02 24.17
N GLY A 273 -9.88 7.76 23.80
CA GLY A 273 -9.14 6.58 24.23
C GLY A 273 -9.50 5.32 23.45
N GLU A 274 -9.99 5.49 22.22
CA GLU A 274 -10.30 4.42 21.27
C GLU A 274 -9.50 4.69 20.00
N VAL A 275 -8.73 3.70 19.54
CA VAL A 275 -7.66 3.91 18.57
C VAL A 275 -8.16 4.34 17.20
N HIS A 276 -9.31 3.82 16.75
CA HIS A 276 -9.88 4.19 15.44
C HIS A 276 -10.42 5.63 15.49
N ALA A 277 -11.17 5.97 16.54
CA ALA A 277 -11.73 7.30 16.75
C ALA A 277 -10.66 8.37 16.98
N ASP A 278 -9.60 8.05 17.72
CA ASP A 278 -8.47 8.95 17.97
C ASP A 278 -7.55 9.05 16.75
N GLY A 279 -7.50 8.00 15.91
CA GLY A 279 -6.72 7.94 14.67
C GLY A 279 -7.15 8.99 13.63
N GLU A 280 -8.44 9.35 13.58
CA GLU A 280 -8.96 10.41 12.70
C GLU A 280 -8.28 11.78 12.92
N ILE A 281 -7.70 12.04 14.10
CA ILE A 281 -6.89 13.24 14.36
C ILE A 281 -5.59 13.18 13.54
N TRP A 282 -4.93 12.02 13.56
CA TRP A 282 -3.65 11.81 12.91
C TRP A 282 -3.80 11.69 11.39
N SER A 283 -4.77 10.92 10.90
CA SER A 283 -5.01 10.75 9.45
C SER A 283 -5.33 12.08 8.78
N ARG A 284 -6.05 12.97 9.47
CA ARG A 284 -6.26 14.34 9.01
C ARG A 284 -5.00 15.16 8.86
N ALA A 285 -4.04 15.03 9.79
CA ALA A 285 -2.74 15.68 9.60
C ALA A 285 -2.03 15.14 8.36
N LEU A 286 -2.06 13.82 8.14
CA LEU A 286 -1.45 13.20 6.95
C LEU A 286 -2.09 13.71 5.65
N PHE A 287 -3.42 13.79 5.61
CA PHE A 287 -4.16 14.32 4.48
C PHE A 287 -3.84 15.81 4.19
N ASP A 288 -3.75 16.64 5.24
CA ASP A 288 -3.35 18.05 5.12
C ASP A 288 -1.89 18.19 4.62
N ILE A 289 -0.97 17.32 5.08
CA ILE A 289 0.42 17.27 4.59
C ILE A 289 0.44 16.98 3.09
N ARG A 290 -0.35 16.00 2.65
CA ARG A 290 -0.44 15.61 1.25
C ARG A 290 -1.02 16.71 0.38
N GLY A 291 -2.07 17.38 0.84
CA GLY A 291 -2.63 18.55 0.15
C GLY A 291 -1.61 19.68 -0.02
N ALA A 292 -0.75 19.91 0.98
CA ALA A 292 0.25 20.98 0.95
C ALA A 292 1.50 20.66 0.10
N LEU A 293 1.93 19.39 0.06
CA LEU A 293 3.21 18.99 -0.56
C LEU A 293 3.06 18.18 -1.85
N GLY A 294 1.85 17.70 -2.14
CA GLY A 294 1.56 16.76 -3.20
C GLY A 294 1.96 15.32 -2.85
N ALA A 295 1.32 14.36 -3.52
CA ALA A 295 1.43 12.91 -3.29
C ALA A 295 2.84 12.42 -3.01
N ARG A 296 3.72 12.54 -4.02
CA ARG A 296 5.04 11.94 -3.98
C ARG A 296 5.91 12.48 -2.84
N THR A 297 5.85 13.78 -2.57
CA THR A 297 6.66 14.41 -1.52
C THR A 297 6.15 14.04 -0.15
N ALA A 298 4.84 14.16 0.07
CA ALA A 298 4.21 13.86 1.35
C ALA A 298 4.38 12.40 1.74
N ASP A 299 4.08 11.46 0.84
CA ASP A 299 4.08 10.03 1.19
C ASP A 299 5.49 9.50 1.45
N ARG A 300 6.48 10.04 0.74
CA ARG A 300 7.90 9.79 1.04
C ARG A 300 8.27 10.29 2.42
N ILE A 301 7.78 11.45 2.86
CA ILE A 301 8.04 11.97 4.21
C ILE A 301 7.33 11.10 5.25
N ILE A 302 6.04 10.84 5.06
CA ILE A 302 5.16 10.15 6.02
C ILE A 302 5.65 8.72 6.26
N VAL A 303 5.88 7.95 5.19
CA VAL A 303 6.33 6.56 5.31
C VAL A 303 7.78 6.49 5.81
N ASN A 304 8.67 7.42 5.41
CA ASN A 304 10.04 7.40 5.89
C ASN A 304 10.18 7.84 7.37
N ALA A 305 9.27 8.68 7.86
CA ALA A 305 9.26 9.11 9.26
C ALA A 305 9.00 7.93 10.21
N GLN A 306 8.19 6.96 9.79
CA GLN A 306 7.82 5.79 10.60
C GLN A 306 9.02 4.95 11.02
N PHE A 307 10.11 4.89 10.22
CA PHE A 307 11.35 4.22 10.62
C PHE A 307 12.03 4.84 11.86
N GLY A 308 11.68 6.08 12.22
CA GLY A 308 12.16 6.76 13.42
C GLY A 308 11.26 6.57 14.65
N PHE A 309 10.15 5.84 14.52
CA PHE A 309 9.21 5.62 15.61
C PHE A 309 9.66 4.45 16.51
N ARG A 310 9.07 4.38 17.70
CA ARG A 310 9.09 3.27 18.66
C ARG A 310 7.70 2.63 18.75
N ALA A 311 7.64 1.42 19.32
CA ALA A 311 6.38 0.69 19.46
C ALA A 311 5.28 1.46 20.22
N ASP A 312 5.67 2.35 21.13
CA ASP A 312 4.80 3.12 22.04
C ASP A 312 4.73 4.61 21.69
N THR A 313 5.17 5.01 20.49
CA THR A 313 5.31 6.42 20.07
C THR A 313 4.07 7.26 20.35
N SER A 314 4.27 8.41 20.99
CA SER A 314 3.23 9.41 21.22
C SER A 314 2.96 10.25 19.96
N PHE A 315 1.80 10.89 19.88
CA PHE A 315 1.48 11.84 18.80
C PHE A 315 2.52 12.96 18.70
N GLN A 316 2.99 13.48 19.84
CA GLN A 316 4.04 14.50 19.88
C GLN A 316 5.35 14.00 19.26
N ASP A 317 5.83 12.83 19.68
CA ASP A 317 7.09 12.27 19.20
C ASP A 317 7.01 11.92 17.70
N ALA A 318 5.90 11.36 17.25
CA ALA A 318 5.66 11.07 15.85
C ALA A 318 5.65 12.37 15.00
N ALA A 319 4.99 13.42 15.48
CA ALA A 319 4.90 14.69 14.77
C ALA A 319 6.27 15.36 14.65
N LEU A 320 7.03 15.43 15.74
CA LEU A 320 8.40 15.96 15.75
C LEU A 320 9.32 15.16 14.83
N THR A 321 9.21 13.83 14.83
CA THR A 321 9.98 12.95 13.95
C THR A 321 9.63 13.17 12.47
N THR A 322 8.35 13.35 12.17
CA THR A 322 7.87 13.60 10.80
C THR A 322 8.33 14.97 10.29
N ILE A 323 8.25 16.01 11.12
CA ILE A 323 8.79 17.36 10.80
C ILE A 323 10.30 17.29 10.54
N ALA A 324 11.06 16.61 11.41
CA ALA A 324 12.49 16.44 11.25
C ALA A 324 12.84 15.65 9.97
N THR A 325 12.03 14.67 9.62
CA THR A 325 12.17 13.89 8.38
C THR A 325 11.94 14.76 7.14
N ALA A 326 10.87 15.55 7.14
CA ALA A 326 10.59 16.53 6.09
C ALA A 326 11.75 17.53 5.90
N GLN A 327 12.29 18.06 7.01
CA GLN A 327 13.44 18.97 7.00
C GLN A 327 14.67 18.34 6.35
N ARG A 328 14.97 17.08 6.68
CA ARG A 328 16.14 16.37 6.14
C ARG A 328 15.99 16.05 4.65
N MET A 329 14.80 15.66 4.22
CA MET A 329 14.57 15.20 2.85
C MET A 329 14.33 16.34 1.86
N TYR A 330 13.57 17.36 2.27
CA TYR A 330 13.04 18.39 1.37
C TYR A 330 13.22 19.83 1.91
N GLY A 331 13.93 19.99 3.02
CA GLY A 331 14.28 21.30 3.57
C GLY A 331 13.13 22.01 4.31
N LYS A 332 13.35 23.29 4.58
CA LYS A 332 12.51 24.08 5.51
C LYS A 332 11.05 24.17 5.08
N GLY A 333 10.78 24.39 3.78
CA GLY A 333 9.41 24.57 3.29
C GLY A 333 8.53 23.33 3.54
N ALA A 334 9.07 22.14 3.31
CA ALA A 334 8.36 20.89 3.59
C ALA A 334 8.15 20.68 5.11
N ALA A 335 9.17 20.99 5.91
CA ALA A 335 9.06 20.92 7.37
C ALA A 335 8.01 21.88 7.93
N ASP A 336 7.92 23.09 7.38
CA ASP A 336 6.91 24.09 7.78
C ASP A 336 5.49 23.61 7.44
N ALA A 337 5.28 23.01 6.26
CA ALA A 337 3.98 22.46 5.88
C ALA A 337 3.55 21.31 6.81
N VAL A 338 4.47 20.40 7.12
CA VAL A 338 4.23 19.28 8.04
C VAL A 338 3.93 19.77 9.45
N ARG A 339 4.69 20.76 9.93
CA ARG A 339 4.46 21.41 11.21
C ARG A 339 3.09 22.10 11.26
N ALA A 340 2.68 22.78 10.19
CA ALA A 340 1.39 23.43 10.10
C ALA A 340 0.23 22.44 10.22
N ALA A 341 0.32 21.28 9.55
CA ALA A 341 -0.70 20.23 9.64
C ALA A 341 -0.86 19.69 11.06
N PHE A 342 0.23 19.34 11.75
CA PHE A 342 0.15 18.88 13.14
C PHE A 342 -0.30 19.97 14.12
N LYS A 343 0.11 21.23 13.89
CA LYS A 343 -0.37 22.37 14.68
C LYS A 343 -1.87 22.60 14.51
N ALA A 344 -2.40 22.41 13.30
CA ALA A 344 -3.84 22.50 13.04
C ALA A 344 -4.63 21.43 13.80
N ARG A 345 -4.04 20.26 14.06
CA ARG A 345 -4.61 19.20 14.91
C ARG A 345 -4.36 19.40 16.40
N GLN A 346 -3.72 20.49 16.79
CA GLN A 346 -3.36 20.81 18.18
C GLN A 346 -2.51 19.71 18.85
N ILE A 347 -1.66 19.02 18.07
CA ILE A 347 -0.73 18.04 18.61
C ILE A 347 0.18 18.74 19.63
N PRO A 348 0.32 18.23 20.87
CA PRO A 348 1.09 18.90 21.90
C PRO A 348 2.57 19.01 21.52
N GLY A 349 3.21 20.11 21.95
CA GLY A 349 4.64 20.33 21.74
C GLY A 349 5.04 20.74 20.32
N ILE A 350 4.08 21.05 19.44
CA ILE A 350 4.34 21.56 18.10
C ILE A 350 4.21 23.09 18.07
N GLU A 351 5.35 23.78 18.14
CA GLU A 351 5.44 25.25 18.03
C GLU A 351 5.33 25.76 16.60
#